data_AF-A0A949YF47-F1
#
_entry.id   AF-A0A949YF47-F1
#
_cell.length_a   1.000
_cell.length_b   1.000
_cell.length_c   1.000
_cell.angle_alpha   90.00
_cell.angle_beta   90.00
_cell.angle_gamma   90.00
#
_symmetry.space_group_name_H-M   'P 1'
#
loop_
_entity.id
_entity.type
_entity.pdbx_description
1 polymer ?
#
loop_
_entity_poly.entity_id
_entity_poly.type
_entity_poly.pdbx_seq_one_letter_code
_entity_poly.pdbx_strand_id
1 'polypeptide(L)'
;KLSRSLVVIERQTYESEKRVEQLKSSATAFAQHLRTLERINPKTWNNGDLHRELSKALSAVDDARGEYSKSITKINAESESEVLEPMGNSEFAEYPAEEGSFVTWFKRGLAFTLPLIIFGLIALAILFIAHAALAR
;
A
#
# COMPACT_ATOMS: atom_id res chain seq x y z
N LYS A 1 -18.85 -2.24 45.77
CA LYS A 1 -18.61 -1.50 44.50
C LYS A 1 -17.12 -1.21 44.28
N LEU A 2 -16.38 -0.74 45.29
CA LEU A 2 -14.92 -0.48 45.22
C LEU A 2 -14.05 -1.70 44.87
N SER A 3 -14.31 -2.87 45.45
CA SER A 3 -13.56 -4.08 45.10
C SER A 3 -13.73 -4.48 43.62
N ARG A 4 -14.93 -4.30 43.05
CA ARG A 4 -15.16 -4.54 41.62
C ARG A 4 -14.43 -3.54 40.73
N SER A 5 -14.41 -2.25 41.10
CA SER A 5 -13.65 -1.24 40.35
C SER A 5 -12.14 -1.43 40.49
N LEU A 6 -11.65 -1.90 41.65
CA LEU A 6 -10.23 -2.20 41.86
C LEU A 6 -9.78 -3.33 40.92
N VAL A 7 -10.53 -4.43 40.85
CA VAL A 7 -10.21 -5.55 39.94
C VAL A 7 -10.23 -5.10 38.46
N VAL A 8 -11.15 -4.20 38.08
CA VAL A 8 -11.17 -3.63 36.73
C VAL A 8 -9.93 -2.79 36.45
N ILE A 9 -9.51 -1.95 37.41
CA ILE A 9 -8.29 -1.13 37.27
C ILE A 9 -7.04 -2.01 37.22
N GLU A 10 -6.93 -3.04 38.06
CA GLU A 10 -5.81 -3.99 38.04
C GLU A 10 -5.71 -4.70 36.69
N ARG A 11 -6.85 -5.15 36.15
CA ARG A 11 -6.90 -5.76 34.82
C ARG A 11 -6.48 -4.76 33.72
N GLN A 12 -7.01 -3.55 33.74
CA GLN A 12 -6.65 -2.52 32.75
C GLN A 12 -5.18 -2.12 32.84
N THR A 13 -4.62 -2.10 34.05
CA THR A 13 -3.19 -1.85 34.29
C THR A 13 -2.36 -2.95 33.65
N TYR A 14 -2.70 -4.21 33.91
CA TYR A 14 -2.01 -5.36 33.31
C TYR A 14 -2.11 -5.38 31.78
N GLU A 15 -3.29 -5.11 31.22
CA GLU A 15 -3.48 -5.01 29.76
C GLU A 15 -2.65 -3.86 29.16
N SER A 16 -2.52 -2.74 29.87
CA SER A 16 -1.70 -1.59 29.44
C SER A 16 -0.20 -1.91 29.48
N GLU A 17 0.28 -2.55 30.54
CA GLU A 17 1.68 -2.99 30.65
C GLU A 17 2.06 -3.98 29.54
N LYS A 18 1.17 -4.95 29.25
CA LYS A 18 1.37 -5.89 28.16
C LYS A 18 1.49 -5.18 26.80
N ARG A 19 0.65 -4.17 26.53
CA ARG A 19 0.75 -3.36 25.29
C ARG A 19 2.07 -2.61 25.21
N VAL A 20 2.52 -2.01 26.31
CA VAL A 20 3.81 -1.31 26.37
C VAL A 20 4.96 -2.27 26.03
N GLU A 21 4.92 -3.51 26.54
CA GLU A 21 5.95 -4.50 26.25
C GLU A 21 5.95 -4.92 24.77
N GLN A 22 4.77 -5.13 24.18
CA GLN A 22 4.64 -5.41 22.74
C GLN A 22 5.19 -4.27 21.87
N LEU A 23 4.94 -3.02 22.25
CA LEU A 23 5.45 -1.84 21.55
C LEU A 23 6.97 -1.75 21.65
N LYS A 24 7.57 -1.99 22.83
CA LYS A 24 9.03 -2.00 23.01
C LYS A 24 9.71 -3.07 22.16
N SER A 25 9.14 -4.27 22.13
CA SER A 25 9.63 -5.37 21.27
C SER A 25 9.61 -4.98 19.79
N SER A 26 8.49 -4.39 19.33
CA SER A 26 8.33 -3.94 17.95
C SER A 26 9.32 -2.81 17.58
N ALA A 27 9.50 -1.83 18.48
CA ALA A 27 10.46 -0.74 18.29
C ALA A 27 11.91 -1.25 18.17
N THR A 28 12.27 -2.27 18.95
CA THR A 28 13.60 -2.90 18.90
C THR A 28 13.82 -3.59 17.55
N ALA A 29 12.82 -4.32 17.05
CA ALA A 29 12.86 -4.97 15.75
C ALA A 29 13.00 -3.94 14.61
N PHE A 30 12.21 -2.88 14.62
CA PHE A 30 12.30 -1.81 13.62
C PHE A 30 13.66 -1.11 13.64
N ALA A 31 14.21 -0.82 14.81
CA ALA A 31 15.56 -0.24 14.92
C ALA A 31 16.64 -1.17 14.33
N GLN A 32 16.49 -2.49 14.46
CA GLN A 32 17.39 -3.46 13.83
C GLN A 32 17.25 -3.49 12.30
N HIS A 33 16.03 -3.42 11.78
CA HIS A 33 15.79 -3.33 10.33
C HIS A 33 16.36 -2.03 9.75
N LEU A 34 16.15 -0.89 10.43
CA LEU A 34 16.70 0.41 10.02
C LEU A 34 18.23 0.36 9.90
N ARG A 35 18.93 -0.15 10.92
CA ARG A 35 20.39 -0.34 10.88
C ARG A 35 20.84 -1.24 9.73
N THR A 36 20.03 -2.23 9.36
CA THR A 36 20.35 -3.12 8.24
C THR A 36 20.23 -2.39 6.89
N LEU A 37 19.20 -1.55 6.74
CA LEU A 37 18.99 -0.71 5.57
C LEU A 37 20.07 0.38 5.43
N GLU A 38 20.43 1.05 6.53
CA GLU A 38 21.50 2.07 6.55
C GLU A 38 22.88 1.50 6.17
N ARG A 39 23.10 0.20 6.42
CA ARG A 39 24.35 -0.47 6.05
C ARG A 39 24.45 -0.76 4.55
N ILE A 40 23.38 -0.63 3.78
CA ILE A 40 23.40 -0.79 2.33
C ILE A 40 24.19 0.39 1.73
N ASN A 41 25.45 0.14 1.36
CA ASN A 41 26.32 1.15 0.75
C ASN A 41 26.52 0.86 -0.74
N PRO A 42 25.78 1.52 -1.64
CA PRO A 42 25.90 1.30 -3.07
C PRO A 42 27.24 1.76 -3.67
N LYS A 43 28.05 2.54 -2.94
CA LYS A 43 29.37 3.00 -3.40
C LYS A 43 30.42 1.88 -3.42
N THR A 44 30.19 0.77 -2.72
CA THR A 44 31.11 -0.38 -2.70
C THR A 44 30.74 -1.45 -3.71
N TRP A 45 29.67 -1.25 -4.49
CA TRP A 45 29.19 -2.24 -5.45
C TRP A 45 30.06 -2.23 -6.72
N ASN A 46 30.61 -3.40 -7.07
CA ASN A 46 31.37 -3.57 -8.29
C ASN A 46 30.42 -3.66 -9.50
N ASN A 47 30.76 -3.04 -10.63
CA ASN A 47 29.87 -2.89 -11.79
C ASN A 47 29.35 -4.21 -12.37
N GLY A 48 30.08 -5.32 -12.18
CA GLY A 48 29.68 -6.66 -12.65
C GLY A 48 28.52 -7.30 -11.88
N ASP A 49 28.30 -6.90 -10.62
CA ASP A 49 27.29 -7.51 -9.73
C ASP A 49 26.16 -6.54 -9.34
N LEU A 50 26.16 -5.34 -9.92
CA LEU A 50 25.25 -4.24 -9.58
C LEU A 50 23.77 -4.66 -9.63
N HIS A 51 23.38 -5.40 -10.67
CA HIS A 51 22.00 -5.87 -10.83
C HIS A 51 21.60 -6.88 -9.75
N ARG A 52 22.53 -7.74 -9.33
CA ARG A 52 22.31 -8.74 -8.26
C ARG A 52 22.16 -8.06 -6.91
N GLU A 53 23.06 -7.14 -6.59
CA GLU A 53 23.02 -6.41 -5.31
C GLU A 53 21.81 -5.47 -5.24
N LEU A 54 21.40 -4.85 -6.35
CA LEU A 54 20.18 -4.04 -6.43
C LEU A 54 18.92 -4.91 -6.20
N SER A 55 18.85 -6.07 -6.83
CA SER A 55 17.72 -7.00 -6.67
C SER A 55 17.63 -7.50 -5.22
N LYS A 56 18.79 -7.79 -4.60
CA LYS A 56 18.88 -8.21 -3.20
C LYS A 56 18.48 -7.10 -2.23
N ALA A 57 18.94 -5.87 -2.47
CA ALA A 57 18.56 -4.71 -1.66
C ALA A 57 17.07 -4.40 -1.79
N LEU A 58 16.51 -4.50 -3.00
CA LEU A 58 15.09 -4.31 -3.26
C LEU A 58 14.25 -5.38 -2.53
N SER A 59 14.64 -6.66 -2.61
CA SER A 59 13.97 -7.73 -1.87
C SER A 59 14.01 -7.50 -0.35
N ALA A 60 15.15 -7.05 0.19
CA ALA A 60 15.27 -6.76 1.62
C ALA A 60 14.37 -5.57 2.07
N VAL A 61 14.17 -4.59 1.19
CA VAL A 61 13.25 -3.46 1.42
C VAL A 61 11.80 -3.93 1.37
N ASP A 62 11.45 -4.77 0.40
CA ASP A 62 10.09 -5.30 0.26
C ASP A 62 9.72 -6.22 1.44
N ASP A 63 10.64 -7.07 1.88
CA ASP A 63 10.46 -7.92 3.07
C ASP A 63 10.23 -7.07 4.33
N ALA A 64 11.04 -6.02 4.53
CA ALA A 64 10.89 -5.11 5.66
C ALA A 64 9.55 -4.35 5.63
N ARG A 65 9.09 -3.94 4.44
CA ARG A 65 7.78 -3.30 4.24
C ARG A 65 6.62 -4.25 4.54
N GLY A 66 6.73 -5.50 4.10
CA GLY A 66 5.73 -6.54 4.37
C GLY A 66 5.57 -6.80 5.86
N GLU A 67 6.69 -6.91 6.59
CA GLU A 67 6.67 -7.15 8.04
C GLU A 67 6.17 -5.93 8.84
N TYR A 68 6.55 -4.72 8.41
CA TYR A 68 6.03 -3.48 8.98
C TYR A 68 4.50 -3.36 8.81
N SER A 69 3.98 -3.60 7.61
CA SER A 69 2.53 -3.55 7.35
C SER A 69 1.75 -4.57 8.20
N LYS A 70 2.26 -5.81 8.30
CA LYS A 70 1.66 -6.86 9.15
C LYS A 70 1.67 -6.50 10.63
N SER A 71 2.79 -6.00 11.14
CA SER A 71 2.94 -5.63 12.55
C SER A 71 2.07 -4.43 12.92
N ILE A 72 1.98 -3.41 12.07
CA ILE A 72 1.08 -2.26 12.27
C ILE A 72 -0.39 -2.69 12.22
N THR A 73 -0.78 -3.58 11.30
CA THR A 73 -2.15 -4.11 11.24
C THR A 73 -2.51 -4.85 12.53
N LYS A 74 -1.57 -5.64 13.07
CA LYS A 74 -1.75 -6.35 14.34
C LYS A 74 -1.84 -5.39 15.54
N ILE A 75 -1.02 -4.34 15.56
CA ILE A 75 -1.04 -3.30 16.60
C ILE A 75 -2.37 -2.54 16.55
N ASN A 76 -2.82 -2.15 15.36
CA ASN A 76 -4.09 -1.44 15.14
C ASN A 76 -5.32 -2.29 15.52
N ALA A 77 -5.28 -3.60 15.28
CA ALA A 77 -6.36 -4.51 15.67
C ALA A 77 -6.50 -4.67 17.19
N GLU A 78 -5.45 -4.37 17.98
CA GLU A 78 -5.43 -4.48 19.45
C GLU A 78 -5.59 -3.11 20.15
N SER A 79 -5.62 -2.01 19.38
CA SER A 79 -5.77 -0.62 19.84
C SER A 79 -7.16 -0.05 19.55
N GLU A 80 -7.88 0.41 20.58
CA GLU A 80 -9.20 1.07 20.41
C GLU A 80 -9.11 2.58 20.17
N SER A 81 -7.93 3.20 20.37
CA SER A 81 -7.86 4.66 20.53
C SER A 81 -6.90 5.41 19.59
N GLU A 82 -6.03 4.72 18.84
CA GLU A 82 -5.11 5.40 17.91
C GLU A 82 -4.67 4.43 16.80
N VAL A 83 -5.15 4.66 15.58
CA VAL A 83 -4.77 3.88 14.40
C VAL A 83 -3.44 4.44 13.92
N LEU A 84 -2.36 3.67 14.06
CA LEU A 84 -1.08 3.98 13.45
C LEU A 84 -1.24 3.75 11.94
N GLU A 85 -1.27 4.84 11.16
CA GLU A 85 -1.27 4.69 9.71
C GLU A 85 0.05 4.04 9.28
N PRO A 86 0.02 2.95 8.49
CA PRO A 86 1.24 2.36 7.98
C PRO A 86 1.97 3.43 7.16
N MET A 87 3.14 3.89 7.62
CA MET A 87 4.00 4.77 6.84
C MET A 87 4.44 4.03 5.57
N GLY A 88 3.73 4.26 4.47
CA GLY A 88 3.97 3.54 3.23
C GLY A 88 3.25 4.06 1.99
N ASN A 89 2.45 5.12 2.09
CA ASN A 89 1.56 5.57 1.04
C ASN A 89 1.62 7.07 0.73
N SER A 90 2.59 7.83 1.27
CA SER A 90 2.52 9.30 1.16
C SER A 90 3.22 9.97 -0.03
N GLU A 91 3.94 9.29 -0.93
CA GLU A 91 4.50 10.02 -2.11
C GLU A 91 4.73 9.20 -3.39
N PHE A 92 4.66 7.87 -3.35
CA PHE A 92 4.68 7.02 -4.56
C PHE A 92 3.43 6.14 -4.72
N ALA A 93 2.43 6.34 -3.86
CA ALA A 93 1.17 5.58 -3.88
C ALA A 93 0.00 6.46 -4.36
N GLU A 94 0.14 7.13 -5.50
CA GLU A 94 -1.03 7.55 -6.28
C GLU A 94 -1.58 6.41 -7.13
N TYR A 95 -1.74 5.26 -6.49
CA TYR A 95 -2.74 4.27 -6.86
C TYR A 95 -3.21 3.69 -5.53
N PRO A 96 -4.44 4.01 -5.07
CA PRO A 96 -4.97 3.30 -3.93
C PRO A 96 -5.00 1.82 -4.35
N ALA A 97 -4.38 0.98 -3.54
CA ALA A 97 -4.68 -0.44 -3.50
C ALA A 97 -6.10 -0.60 -2.93
N GLU A 98 -7.10 -0.02 -3.61
CA GLU A 98 -8.43 -0.59 -3.57
C GLU A 98 -8.27 -1.97 -4.19
N GLU A 99 -8.71 -2.99 -3.48
CA GLU A 99 -9.18 -4.22 -4.10
C GLU A 99 -10.08 -3.79 -5.26
N GLY A 100 -9.53 -3.77 -6.48
CA GLY A 100 -10.14 -3.07 -7.59
C GLY A 100 -11.47 -3.71 -7.89
N SER A 101 -12.55 -3.10 -7.38
CA SER A 101 -13.92 -3.42 -7.72
C SER A 101 -14.00 -3.57 -9.24
N PHE A 102 -14.75 -4.56 -9.73
CA PHE A 102 -15.00 -4.77 -11.16
C PHE A 102 -15.35 -3.44 -11.88
N VAL A 103 -16.02 -2.53 -11.18
CA VAL A 103 -16.38 -1.19 -11.65
C VAL A 103 -15.15 -0.32 -11.96
N THR A 104 -14.08 -0.41 -11.17
CA THR A 104 -12.85 0.37 -11.38
C THR A 104 -12.08 -0.14 -12.61
N TRP A 105 -11.95 -1.46 -12.76
CA TRP A 105 -11.38 -2.08 -13.96
C TRP A 105 -12.22 -1.81 -15.21
N PHE A 106 -13.55 -1.88 -15.08
CA PHE A 106 -14.48 -1.56 -16.16
C PHE A 106 -14.37 -0.10 -16.60
N LYS A 107 -14.31 0.86 -15.66
CA LYS A 107 -14.09 2.29 -15.97
C LYS A 107 -12.76 2.52 -16.69
N ARG A 108 -11.69 1.84 -16.27
CA ARG A 108 -10.37 1.94 -16.89
C ARG A 108 -10.38 1.40 -18.33
N GLY A 109 -11.03 0.25 -18.55
CA GLY A 109 -11.24 -0.31 -19.89
C GLY A 109 -12.11 0.58 -20.78
N LEU A 110 -13.16 1.18 -20.21
CA LEU A 110 -14.01 2.13 -20.92
C LEU A 110 -13.22 3.38 -21.32
N ALA A 111 -12.42 3.96 -20.43
CA ALA A 111 -11.62 5.15 -20.71
C ALA A 111 -10.65 4.96 -21.90
N PHE A 112 -10.09 3.77 -22.08
CA PHE A 112 -9.19 3.46 -23.19
C PHE A 112 -9.92 3.22 -24.52
N THR A 113 -11.14 2.66 -24.46
CA THR A 113 -11.95 2.34 -25.65
C THR A 113 -12.85 3.49 -26.13
N LEU A 114 -13.13 4.47 -25.26
CA LEU A 114 -14.02 5.60 -25.54
C LEU A 114 -13.52 6.49 -26.70
N PRO A 115 -12.23 6.89 -26.78
CA PRO A 115 -11.74 7.64 -27.93
C PRO A 115 -11.94 6.89 -29.25
N LEU A 116 -11.66 5.58 -29.27
CA LEU A 116 -11.82 4.72 -30.45
C LEU A 116 -13.29 4.65 -30.90
N ILE A 117 -14.22 4.51 -29.94
CA ILE A 117 -15.67 4.49 -30.21
C ILE A 117 -16.13 5.84 -30.79
N ILE A 118 -15.67 6.96 -30.23
CA ILE A 118 -16.00 8.30 -30.75
C ILE A 118 -15.53 8.46 -32.19
N PHE A 119 -14.27 8.12 -32.48
CA PHE A 119 -13.75 8.21 -33.85
C PHE A 119 -14.51 7.28 -34.81
N GLY A 120 -14.87 6.08 -34.38
CA GLY A 120 -15.69 5.15 -35.15
C GLY A 120 -17.08 5.71 -35.48
N LEU A 121 -17.76 6.32 -34.51
CA LEU A 121 -19.07 6.94 -34.71
C LEU A 121 -19.01 8.15 -35.65
N ILE A 122 -17.97 8.98 -35.54
CA ILE A 122 -17.74 10.12 -36.44
C ILE A 122 -17.52 9.62 -37.88
N ALA A 123 -16.67 8.61 -38.06
CA ALA A 123 -16.42 8.02 -39.38
C ALA A 123 -17.69 7.42 -39.99
N LEU A 124 -18.51 6.73 -39.19
CA LEU A 124 -19.80 6.18 -39.62
C LEU A 124 -20.77 7.29 -40.05
N ALA A 125 -20.85 8.38 -39.28
CA ALA A 125 -21.71 9.51 -39.60
C ALA A 125 -21.28 10.18 -40.92
N ILE A 126 -19.98 10.37 -41.14
CA ILE A 126 -19.45 10.90 -42.40
C ILE A 126 -19.81 9.99 -43.58
N LEU A 127 -19.60 8.68 -43.44
CA LEU A 127 -19.96 7.72 -44.48
C LEU A 127 -21.46 7.71 -44.78
N PHE A 128 -22.29 7.79 -43.75
CA PHE A 128 -23.75 7.84 -43.91
C PHE A 128 -24.18 9.11 -44.65
N ILE A 129 -23.63 10.27 -44.28
CA ILE A 129 -23.91 11.56 -44.92
C ILE A 129 -23.41 11.56 -46.38
N ALA A 130 -22.20 11.05 -46.62
CA ALA A 130 -21.63 10.95 -47.95
C ALA A 130 -22.45 9.99 -48.85
N HIS A 131 -22.88 8.86 -48.31
CA HIS A 131 -23.75 7.92 -49.03
C HIS A 131 -25.13 8.54 -49.31
N ALA A 132 -25.73 9.24 -48.34
CA ALA A 132 -27.01 9.94 -48.53
C ALA A 132 -26.91 11.10 -49.54
N ALA A 133 -25.76 11.77 -49.62
CA ALA A 133 -25.48 12.80 -50.62
C ALA A 133 -25.21 12.25 -52.02
N LEU A 134 -24.63 11.04 -52.12
CA LEU A 134 -24.41 10.34 -53.40
C LEU A 134 -25.69 9.68 -53.94
N ALA A 135 -26.63 9.34 -53.06
CA ALA A 135 -27.91 8.71 -53.40
C ALA A 135 -29.03 9.72 -53.74
N ARG A 136 -28.71 11.01 -53.82
CA ARG A 136 -29.64 12.12 -54.11
C ARG A 136 -29.25 12.79 -55.42
#